data_AF-A0A1V5C9G9-F1
#
_entry.id   AF-A0A1V5C9G9-F1
#
_cell.length_a   1.000
_cell.length_b   1.000
_cell.length_c   1.000
_cell.angle_alpha   90.00
_cell.angle_beta   90.00
_cell.angle_gamma   90.00
#
_symmetry.space_group_name_H-M   'P 1'
#
loop_
_entity.id
_entity.type
_entity.pdbx_description
1 polymer ?
#
loop_
_entity_poly.entity_id
_entity_poly.type
_entity_poly.pdbx_seq_one_letter_code
_entity_poly.pdbx_strand_id
1 'polypeptide(L)'
;MLPLPGTWLISYTPIFQSSKLIGNNGAKVPEDFKLDGVFEAPRILTVTNLKVLGGNVVWHIFPSAGYMHASVAGQSQSKTGLGDLDVGAGIKWNSRTFHSIAALDVYMHADRGIRQG
;
A
#
# COMPACT_ATOMS: atom_id res chain seq x y z
N MET A 1 -14.31 -2.18 -7.11
CA MET A 1 -15.19 -3.38 -7.14
C MET A 1 -14.32 -4.61 -7.03
N LEU A 2 -14.61 -5.55 -6.12
CA LEU A 2 -13.85 -6.80 -6.05
C LEU A 2 -14.33 -7.78 -7.15
N PRO A 3 -13.42 -8.58 -7.72
CA PRO A 3 -13.77 -9.53 -8.77
C PRO A 3 -14.73 -10.64 -8.29
N LEU A 4 -15.22 -11.43 -9.23
CA LEU A 4 -16.06 -12.62 -8.97
C LEU A 4 -15.28 -13.65 -8.11
N PRO A 5 -15.98 -14.61 -7.47
CA PRO A 5 -15.32 -15.67 -6.71
C PRO A 5 -14.18 -16.33 -7.47
N GLY A 6 -13.03 -16.47 -6.81
CA GLY A 6 -11.76 -16.87 -7.40
C GLY A 6 -10.57 -16.22 -6.69
N THR A 7 -9.37 -16.59 -7.11
CA THR A 7 -8.11 -16.01 -6.64
C THR A 7 -7.52 -15.13 -7.72
N TRP A 8 -7.11 -13.93 -7.34
CA TRP A 8 -6.66 -12.87 -8.23
C TRP A 8 -5.35 -12.29 -7.74
N LEU A 9 -4.43 -12.05 -8.66
CA LEU A 9 -3.25 -11.23 -8.43
C LEU A 9 -3.51 -9.83 -8.98
N ILE A 10 -3.29 -8.82 -8.15
CA ILE A 10 -3.36 -7.41 -8.52
C ILE A 10 -2.03 -6.76 -8.16
N SER A 11 -1.22 -6.38 -9.15
CA SER A 11 0.05 -5.68 -8.91
C SER A 11 -0.15 -4.17 -8.94
N TYR A 12 0.44 -3.48 -7.97
CA TYR A 12 0.48 -2.03 -7.90
C TYR A 12 1.94 -1.56 -7.94
N THR A 13 2.29 -0.77 -8.96
CA THR A 13 3.62 -0.19 -9.11
C THR A 13 3.57 1.34 -9.04
N PRO A 14 3.29 1.95 -7.89
CA PRO A 14 3.24 3.41 -7.80
C PRO A 14 4.64 4.00 -7.97
N ILE A 15 4.70 5.06 -8.77
CA ILE A 15 5.88 5.90 -8.97
C ILE A 15 5.49 7.30 -8.47
N PHE A 16 6.30 7.89 -7.60
CA PHE A 16 6.06 9.24 -7.10
C PHE A 16 7.30 10.10 -7.22
N GLN A 17 7.06 11.37 -7.53
CA GLN A 17 8.08 12.40 -7.63
C GLN A 17 7.56 13.69 -7.00
N SER A 18 8.40 14.37 -6.23
CA SER A 18 8.09 15.71 -5.72
C SER A 18 9.35 16.58 -5.71
N SER A 19 9.16 17.85 -6.09
CA SER A 19 10.17 18.91 -5.99
C SER A 19 9.76 20.03 -5.03
N LYS A 20 8.71 19.78 -4.24
CA LYS A 20 8.18 20.76 -3.27
C LYS A 20 8.09 20.12 -1.90
N LEU A 21 8.69 20.79 -0.91
CA LEU A 21 8.52 20.49 0.50
C LEU A 21 7.50 21.48 1.09
N ILE A 22 6.45 20.96 1.72
CA ILE A 22 5.41 21.76 2.39
C ILE A 22 5.63 21.65 3.89
N GLY A 23 5.81 22.79 4.55
CA GLY A 23 6.04 22.87 5.98
C GLY A 23 4.75 22.74 6.78
N ASN A 24 4.88 22.65 8.11
CA ASN A 24 3.74 22.44 9.02
C ASN A 24 2.70 23.58 8.97
N ASN A 25 3.08 24.78 8.52
CA ASN A 25 2.19 25.93 8.34
C ASN A 25 1.47 25.91 6.97
N GLY A 26 1.65 24.86 6.16
CA GLY A 26 1.09 24.76 4.81
C GLY A 26 1.83 25.58 3.75
N ALA A 27 2.89 26.32 4.12
CA ALA A 27 3.69 27.07 3.18
C ALA A 27 4.78 26.19 2.55
N LYS A 28 5.18 26.54 1.31
CA LYS A 28 6.36 25.93 0.68
C LYS A 28 7.61 26.32 1.46
N VAL A 29 8.41 25.32 1.81
CA VAL A 29 9.74 25.52 2.39
C VAL A 29 10.71 25.94 1.26
N PRO A 30 11.47 27.04 1.40
CA PRO A 30 12.34 27.56 0.35
C PRO A 30 13.68 26.80 0.26
N GLU A 31 13.63 25.48 0.32
CA GLU A 31 14.79 24.60 0.20
C GLU A 31 14.78 23.88 -1.15
N ASP A 32 15.98 23.56 -1.66
CA ASP A 32 16.10 22.64 -2.79
C ASP A 32 15.73 21.23 -2.31
N PHE A 33 14.58 20.74 -2.78
CA PHE A 33 13.98 19.48 -2.36
C PHE A 33 13.68 18.61 -3.57
N LYS A 34 14.01 17.32 -3.45
CA LYS A 34 13.64 16.29 -4.42
C LYS A 34 13.31 15.00 -3.69
N LEU A 35 12.22 14.36 -4.11
CA LEU A 35 11.81 13.04 -3.66
C LEU A 35 11.45 12.23 -4.89
N ASP A 36 12.07 11.07 -5.05
CA ASP A 36 11.73 10.08 -6.06
C ASP A 36 11.49 8.74 -5.38
N GLY A 37 10.49 8.00 -5.83
CA GLY A 37 10.27 6.65 -5.33
C GLY A 37 9.50 5.78 -6.30
N VAL A 38 9.78 4.49 -6.19
CA VAL A 38 9.08 3.42 -6.89
C VAL A 38 8.85 2.27 -5.92
N PHE A 39 7.64 1.76 -5.90
CA PHE A 39 7.23 0.67 -5.03
C PHE A 39 6.57 -0.39 -5.88
N GLU A 40 6.72 -1.63 -5.47
CA GLU A 40 5.95 -2.76 -5.97
C GLU A 40 5.17 -3.34 -4.79
N ALA A 41 3.87 -3.45 -4.97
CA ALA A 41 2.98 -4.01 -3.98
C ALA A 41 2.01 -4.97 -4.70
N PRO A 42 2.28 -6.28 -4.72
CA PRO A 42 1.34 -7.26 -5.26
C PRO A 42 0.34 -7.68 -4.20
N ARG A 43 -0.95 -7.65 -4.54
CA ARG A 43 -2.04 -8.16 -3.71
C ARG A 43 -2.55 -9.47 -4.28
N ILE A 44 -2.48 -10.54 -3.49
CA ILE A 44 -3.22 -11.77 -3.76
C ILE A 44 -4.53 -11.69 -3.00
N LEU A 45 -5.65 -11.74 -3.72
CA LEU A 45 -7.00 -11.65 -3.18
C LEU A 45 -7.76 -12.93 -3.54
N THR A 46 -8.33 -13.60 -2.54
CA THR A 46 -9.24 -14.72 -2.73
C THR A 46 -10.64 -14.33 -2.30
N VAL A 47 -11.58 -14.40 -3.23
CA VAL A 47 -13.02 -14.29 -2.98
C VAL A 47 -13.60 -15.70 -2.97
N THR A 48 -14.08 -16.15 -1.82
CA THR A 48 -14.61 -17.51 -1.68
C THR A 48 -16.08 -17.58 -2.10
N ASN A 49 -16.57 -18.81 -2.34
CA ASN A 49 -18.01 -19.06 -2.47
C ASN A 49 -18.74 -19.13 -1.12
N LEU A 50 -18.01 -19.13 0.01
CA LEU A 50 -18.58 -19.17 1.35
C LEU A 50 -19.37 -17.88 1.63
N LYS A 51 -20.60 -18.04 2.09
CA LYS A 51 -21.50 -16.94 2.44
C LYS A 51 -21.57 -16.75 3.96
N VAL A 52 -21.26 -15.54 4.41
CA VAL A 52 -21.43 -15.09 5.80
C VAL A 52 -22.18 -13.77 5.78
N LEU A 53 -23.24 -13.65 6.57
CA LEU A 53 -24.12 -12.47 6.60
C LEU A 53 -24.64 -12.05 5.19
N GLY A 54 -24.80 -13.00 4.27
CA GLY A 54 -25.23 -12.75 2.89
C GLY A 54 -24.13 -12.29 1.92
N GLY A 55 -22.91 -12.04 2.41
CA GLY A 55 -21.75 -11.66 1.60
C GLY A 55 -20.76 -12.80 1.41
N ASN A 56 -19.88 -12.69 0.41
CA ASN A 56 -18.78 -13.63 0.20
C ASN A 56 -17.64 -13.34 1.16
N VAL A 57 -17.08 -14.37 1.79
CA VAL A 57 -15.84 -14.22 2.57
C VAL A 57 -14.67 -13.96 1.63
N VAL A 58 -13.84 -12.98 1.98
CA VAL A 58 -12.65 -12.60 1.23
C VAL A 58 -11.42 -12.63 2.13
N TRP A 59 -10.29 -12.96 1.53
CA TRP A 59 -8.97 -12.95 2.17
C TRP A 59 -7.98 -12.26 1.24
N HIS A 60 -7.04 -11.51 1.79
CA HIS A 60 -5.95 -10.97 1.00
C HIS A 60 -4.62 -10.97 1.76
N ILE A 61 -3.54 -11.01 0.98
CA ILE A 61 -2.17 -10.77 1.42
C ILE A 61 -1.54 -9.77 0.45
N PHE A 62 -0.83 -8.81 1.01
CA PHE A 62 -0.36 -7.63 0.29
C PHE A 62 1.01 -7.20 0.82
N PRO A 63 2.10 -7.90 0.41
CA PRO A 63 3.46 -7.43 0.66
C PRO A 63 3.75 -6.16 -0.15
N SER A 64 4.76 -5.41 0.30
CA SER A 64 5.29 -4.28 -0.45
C SER A 64 6.81 -4.23 -0.37
N ALA A 65 7.43 -3.69 -1.40
CA ALA A 65 8.85 -3.38 -1.45
C ALA A 65 9.05 -2.10 -2.27
N GLY A 66 10.13 -1.37 -2.03
CA GLY A 66 10.38 -0.17 -2.80
C GLY A 66 11.75 0.42 -2.62
N TYR A 67 12.02 1.41 -3.47
CA TYR A 67 13.17 2.29 -3.43
C TYR A 67 12.67 3.72 -3.27
N MET A 68 13.34 4.48 -2.42
CA MET A 68 13.11 5.91 -2.23
C MET A 68 14.44 6.64 -2.21
N HIS A 69 14.49 7.79 -2.88
CA HIS A 69 15.56 8.76 -2.80
C HIS A 69 14.99 10.11 -2.38
N ALA A 70 15.60 10.72 -1.37
CA ALA A 70 15.25 12.05 -0.91
C ALA A 70 16.51 12.93 -0.88
N SER A 71 16.40 14.16 -1.37
CA SER A 71 17.41 15.20 -1.19
C SER A 71 16.79 16.48 -0.67
N VAL A 72 17.47 17.14 0.26
CA VAL A 72 17.08 18.42 0.84
C VAL A 72 18.31 19.23 1.19
N ALA A 73 18.36 20.50 0.80
CA ALA A 73 19.44 21.43 1.17
C ALA A 73 20.86 20.87 0.91
N GLY A 74 21.05 20.19 -0.22
CA GLY A 74 22.33 19.57 -0.60
C GLY A 74 22.68 18.26 0.12
N GLN A 75 21.87 17.81 1.07
CA GLN A 75 21.98 16.47 1.68
C GLN A 75 21.09 15.49 0.93
N SER A 76 21.48 14.21 0.86
CA SER A 76 20.65 13.18 0.23
C SER A 76 20.78 11.82 0.91
N GLN A 77 19.72 11.03 0.81
CA GLN A 77 19.68 9.65 1.27
C GLN A 77 18.85 8.82 0.30
N SER A 78 19.22 7.56 0.12
CA SER A 78 18.37 6.58 -0.55
C SER A 78 18.21 5.33 0.33
N LYS A 79 17.07 4.67 0.19
CA LYS A 79 16.78 3.41 0.87
C LYS A 79 15.99 2.50 -0.05
N THR A 80 16.41 1.24 -0.12
CA THR A 80 15.57 0.13 -0.61
C THR A 80 15.14 -0.69 0.59
N GLY A 81 13.90 -1.16 0.60
CA GLY A 81 13.42 -1.99 1.69
C GLY A 81 12.13 -2.71 1.37
N LEU A 82 11.83 -3.70 2.21
CA LEU A 82 10.49 -4.28 2.32
C LEU A 82 9.64 -3.35 3.18
N GLY A 83 8.42 -3.10 2.74
CA GLY A 83 7.41 -2.47 3.58
C GLY A 83 6.72 -3.51 4.47
N ASP A 84 5.73 -3.04 5.22
CA ASP A 84 4.92 -3.93 6.06
C ASP A 84 4.12 -4.89 5.19
N LEU A 85 3.88 -6.08 5.75
CA LEU A 85 2.99 -7.08 5.19
C LEU A 85 1.57 -6.80 5.69
N ASP A 86 0.67 -6.46 4.77
CA ASP A 86 -0.76 -6.30 5.03
C ASP A 86 -1.48 -7.63 4.73
N VAL A 87 -2.16 -8.17 5.73
CA VAL A 87 -3.05 -9.33 5.57
C VAL A 87 -4.42 -8.97 6.09
N GLY A 88 -5.47 -9.40 5.39
CA GLY A 88 -6.81 -9.08 5.83
C GLY A 88 -7.86 -10.08 5.42
N ALA A 89 -8.96 -10.02 6.13
CA ALA A 89 -10.13 -10.83 5.90
C ALA A 89 -11.38 -9.97 5.97
N GLY A 90 -12.39 -10.30 5.19
CA GLY A 90 -13.62 -9.51 5.16
C GLY A 90 -14.81 -10.22 4.56
N ILE A 91 -15.91 -9.48 4.50
CA ILE A 91 -17.15 -9.92 3.88
C ILE A 91 -17.50 -8.90 2.79
N LYS A 92 -17.67 -9.41 1.56
CA LYS A 92 -18.05 -8.64 0.38
C LYS A 92 -19.53 -8.85 0.06
N TRP A 93 -20.29 -7.75 0.01
CA TRP A 93 -21.66 -7.76 -0.50
C TRP A 93 -21.72 -7.13 -1.89
N ASN A 94 -22.53 -7.75 -2.74
CA ASN A 94 -22.65 -7.38 -4.13
C ASN A 94 -24.13 -7.40 -4.53
N SER A 95 -24.66 -6.24 -4.92
CA SER A 95 -25.95 -6.13 -5.61
C SER A 95 -25.72 -5.72 -7.07
N ARG A 96 -26.80 -5.40 -7.80
CA ARG A 96 -26.72 -4.98 -9.20
C ARG A 96 -26.05 -3.60 -9.36
N THR A 97 -26.16 -2.72 -8.37
CA THR A 97 -25.67 -1.33 -8.43
C THR A 97 -24.84 -0.93 -7.22
N PHE A 98 -24.84 -1.72 -6.15
CA PHE A 98 -24.16 -1.40 -4.91
C PHE A 98 -23.17 -2.51 -4.54
N HIS A 99 -21.95 -2.08 -4.23
CA HIS A 99 -20.84 -2.96 -3.85
C HIS A 99 -20.27 -2.45 -2.55
N SER A 100 -20.24 -3.30 -1.53
CA SER A 100 -19.66 -2.95 -0.24
C SER A 100 -18.78 -4.08 0.27
N ILE A 101 -17.82 -3.71 1.10
CA ILE A 101 -16.94 -4.63 1.80
C ILE A 101 -16.71 -4.08 3.20
N ALA A 102 -16.75 -4.97 4.19
CA ALA A 102 -16.21 -4.72 5.51
C ALA A 102 -15.07 -5.71 5.72
N ALA A 103 -13.90 -5.20 6.10
CA ALA A 103 -12.69 -6.01 6.30
C ALA A 103 -11.95 -5.56 7.55
N LEU A 104 -11.16 -6.48 8.10
CA LEU A 104 -10.18 -6.22 9.12
C LEU A 104 -8.81 -6.56 8.54
N ASP A 105 -7.90 -5.59 8.61
CA ASP A 105 -6.53 -5.70 8.12
C ASP A 105 -5.55 -5.66 9.29
N VAL A 106 -4.49 -6.46 9.18
CA VAL A 106 -3.39 -6.54 10.14
C VAL A 106 -2.10 -6.26 9.41
N TYR A 107 -1.36 -5.27 9.91
CA TYR A 107 -0.05 -4.89 9.40
C TYR A 107 1.03 -5.55 10.26
N MET A 108 1.93 -6.28 9.60
CA MET A 108 3.07 -6.94 10.22
C MET A 108 4.37 -6.30 9.72
N HIS A 109 5.24 -5.92 10.63
CA HIS A 109 6.54 -5.36 10.27
C HIS A 109 7.44 -6.45 9.67
N ALA A 110 7.80 -6.28 8.40
CA ALA A 110 8.73 -7.16 7.71
C ALA A 110 10.19 -6.73 7.89
N ASP A 111 10.45 -5.42 8.11
CA ASP A 111 11.79 -4.89 8.32
C ASP A 111 12.15 -4.84 9.82
N ARG A 112 13.25 -5.50 10.20
CA ARG A 112 13.96 -5.24 11.46
C ARG A 112 15.12 -4.30 11.14
N GLY A 113 14.91 -3.02 11.45
CA GLY A 113 15.92 -1.96 11.62
C GLY A 113 17.32 -2.26 11.06
N ILE A 114 17.58 -1.80 9.83
CA ILE A 114 18.95 -1.59 9.38
C ILE A 114 19.51 -0.37 10.13
N ARG A 115 20.44 -0.63 11.06
CA ARG A 115 21.32 0.38 11.67
C ARG A 115 21.94 1.22 10.55
N GLN A 116 21.71 2.53 10.60
CA GLN A 116 22.54 3.47 9.85
C GLN A 116 23.96 3.38 10.41
N GLY A 117 24.92 3.06 9.54
CA GLY A 117 26.35 3.24 9.81
C GLY A 117 26.79 4.65 9.50
#